data_AF-A0A7C6GF33-F1
#
_entry.id   AF-A0A7C6GF33-F1
#
_cell.length_a   1.000
_cell.length_b   1.000
_cell.length_c   1.000
_cell.angle_alpha   90.00
_cell.angle_beta   90.00
_cell.angle_gamma   90.00
#
_symmetry.space_group_name_H-M   'P 1'
#
loop_
_entity.id
_entity.type
_entity.pdbx_description
1 polymer ?
#
loop_
_entity_poly.entity_id
_entity_poly.type
_entity_poly.pdbx_seq_one_letter_code
_entity_poly.pdbx_strand_id
1 'polypeptide(L)'
;MLNNKSTIPIIREEYVDSLGNVYKNVREIAYEKNNICGNLGKYITESNGQSNKSFCDDVDLNGVLIYQNRIDKKIGYRIYKDTKAVHKDNIMIEELVKRQPKIKHSLFPTGVVTLDGRVIGQEIPFFDNAITLSEFCNKVINKTTSPKEAIKIHLEILKIMRELYENGIYYLDGHNNNFMVLKGDNHNITDGTNINMIAMIDYSPENIVFDELDEYKKKRLFECLRNYCLSILNYRFGINKIVGPFPYFYSFDELEEIILEQDHILTKTIHK
;
A
#
# COMPACT_ATOMS: atom_id res chain seq x y z
N MET A 1 7.42 -25.56 -36.41
CA MET A 1 6.89 -25.81 -35.06
C MET A 1 7.62 -24.88 -34.12
N LEU A 2 6.93 -23.84 -33.64
CA LEU A 2 7.51 -22.84 -32.73
C LEU A 2 7.72 -23.48 -31.35
N ASN A 3 8.95 -23.47 -30.87
CA ASN A 3 9.31 -23.92 -29.53
C ASN A 3 8.54 -23.08 -28.50
N ASN A 4 7.55 -23.69 -27.85
CA ASN A 4 6.97 -23.22 -26.60
C ASN A 4 8.03 -23.29 -25.50
N LYS A 5 8.98 -22.35 -25.46
CA LYS A 5 9.71 -22.07 -24.22
C LYS A 5 8.79 -21.23 -23.35
N SER A 6 8.09 -21.88 -22.44
CA SER A 6 7.60 -21.26 -21.21
C SER A 6 8.81 -20.73 -20.46
N THR A 7 9.20 -19.48 -20.72
CA THR A 7 10.30 -18.83 -20.02
C THR A 7 9.76 -18.13 -18.79
N ILE A 8 9.81 -18.86 -17.67
CA ILE A 8 9.66 -18.32 -16.31
C ILE A 8 10.60 -17.11 -16.16
N PRO A 9 10.23 -16.02 -15.44
CA PRO A 9 11.15 -14.94 -15.15
C PRO A 9 12.45 -15.46 -14.55
N ILE A 10 13.56 -14.79 -14.86
CA ILE A 10 14.84 -15.07 -14.21
C ILE A 10 14.79 -14.36 -12.86
N ILE A 11 14.89 -15.12 -11.78
CA ILE A 11 14.96 -14.58 -10.42
C ILE A 11 16.43 -14.52 -10.00
N ARG A 12 16.91 -13.34 -9.61
CA ARG A 12 18.23 -13.13 -9.02
C ARG A 12 18.05 -12.62 -7.59
N GLU A 13 18.87 -13.10 -6.67
CA GLU A 13 18.81 -12.70 -5.25
C GLU A 13 19.36 -11.28 -5.01
N GLU A 14 20.13 -10.77 -5.97
CA GLU A 14 20.67 -9.41 -5.98
C GLU A 14 20.34 -8.74 -7.32
N TYR A 15 20.20 -7.42 -7.27
CA TYR A 15 20.01 -6.58 -8.45
C TYR A 15 21.28 -5.76 -8.72
N VAL A 16 21.67 -5.66 -9.99
CA VAL A 16 22.77 -4.81 -10.45
C VAL A 16 22.20 -3.80 -11.43
N ASP A 17 22.33 -2.51 -11.14
CA ASP A 17 21.82 -1.46 -12.02
C ASP A 17 22.70 -1.23 -13.26
N SER A 18 22.23 -0.39 -14.18
CA SER A 18 22.97 -0.07 -15.40
C SER A 18 24.31 0.66 -15.18
N LEU A 19 24.56 1.16 -13.97
CA LEU A 19 25.81 1.81 -13.57
C LEU A 19 26.78 0.83 -12.88
N GLY A 20 26.35 -0.42 -12.64
CA GLY A 20 27.13 -1.43 -11.93
C GLY A 20 27.00 -1.37 -10.41
N ASN A 21 26.06 -0.59 -9.86
CA ASN A 21 25.79 -0.60 -8.42
C ASN A 21 25.07 -1.89 -8.04
N VAL A 22 25.53 -2.54 -6.97
CA VAL A 22 25.01 -3.83 -6.49
C VAL A 22 24.10 -3.64 -5.28
N TYR A 23 22.87 -4.13 -5.39
CA TYR A 23 21.83 -4.11 -4.37
C TYR A 23 21.62 -5.52 -3.81
N LYS A 24 22.42 -5.89 -2.80
CA LYS A 24 22.53 -7.27 -2.30
C LYS A 24 21.27 -7.86 -1.66
N ASN A 25 20.35 -7.00 -1.20
CA ASN A 25 19.11 -7.41 -0.53
C ASN A 25 17.86 -7.03 -1.35
N VAL A 26 18.04 -6.80 -2.65
CA VAL A 26 16.95 -6.47 -3.58
C VAL A 26 16.90 -7.57 -4.62
N ARG A 27 15.84 -8.37 -4.60
CA ARG A 27 15.65 -9.41 -5.61
C ARG A 27 15.35 -8.77 -6.96
N GLU A 28 15.84 -9.39 -8.04
CA GLU A 28 15.47 -9.02 -9.40
C GLU A 28 14.55 -10.07 -10.01
N ILE A 29 13.41 -9.64 -10.51
CA ILE A 29 12.46 -10.47 -11.24
C ILE A 29 12.56 -10.01 -12.70
N ALA A 30 13.46 -10.64 -13.44
CA ALA A 30 13.87 -10.19 -14.76
C ALA A 30 13.04 -10.85 -15.86
N TYR A 31 12.47 -9.99 -16.69
CA TYR A 31 11.78 -10.35 -17.93
C TYR A 31 12.54 -9.84 -19.15
N GLU A 32 12.31 -10.52 -20.26
CA GLU A 32 12.68 -10.06 -21.59
C GLU A 32 11.40 -9.72 -22.37
N LYS A 33 11.51 -8.87 -23.38
CA LYS A 33 10.35 -8.42 -24.19
C LYS A 33 9.51 -9.57 -24.76
N ASN A 34 10.14 -10.69 -25.07
CA ASN A 34 9.49 -11.89 -25.62
C ASN A 34 8.74 -12.74 -24.57
N ASN A 35 8.93 -12.49 -23.27
CA ASN A 35 8.46 -13.37 -22.20
C ASN A 35 7.64 -12.68 -21.12
N ILE A 36 7.60 -11.35 -21.06
CA ILE A 36 6.82 -10.65 -20.02
C ILE A 36 5.31 -10.92 -20.16
N CYS A 37 4.83 -10.90 -21.42
CA CYS A 37 3.45 -11.10 -21.81
C CYS A 37 3.06 -12.57 -21.68
N GLY A 38 2.50 -12.92 -20.52
CA GLY A 38 2.13 -14.28 -20.19
C GLY A 38 2.86 -14.84 -18.97
N ASN A 39 3.86 -14.14 -18.42
CA ASN A 39 4.57 -14.57 -17.21
C ASN A 39 4.43 -13.62 -16.01
N LEU A 40 4.00 -12.36 -16.21
CA LEU A 40 3.65 -11.43 -15.11
C LEU A 40 2.59 -11.97 -14.14
N GLY A 41 1.78 -12.93 -14.58
CA GLY A 41 0.83 -13.62 -13.72
C GLY A 41 -0.61 -13.32 -14.04
N LYS A 42 -1.46 -13.25 -13.02
CA LYS A 42 -2.89 -12.93 -13.14
C LYS A 42 -3.07 -11.42 -12.96
N TYR A 43 -3.65 -10.75 -13.95
CA TYR A 43 -4.01 -9.34 -13.80
C TYR A 43 -5.09 -9.18 -12.72
N ILE A 44 -4.91 -8.19 -11.84
CA ILE A 44 -5.82 -7.90 -10.72
C ILE A 44 -6.54 -6.57 -10.94
N THR A 45 -5.80 -5.47 -11.07
CA THR A 45 -6.37 -4.12 -11.17
C THR A 45 -5.35 -3.09 -11.69
N GLU A 46 -5.77 -1.84 -11.83
CA GLU A 46 -4.94 -0.69 -12.20
C GLU A 46 -5.35 0.60 -11.47
N SER A 47 -4.42 1.55 -11.31
CA SER A 47 -4.66 2.78 -10.52
C SER A 47 -5.64 3.79 -11.12
N ASN A 48 -5.85 3.79 -12.44
CA ASN A 48 -6.68 4.81 -13.11
C ASN A 48 -8.00 4.28 -13.68
N GLY A 49 -8.26 2.97 -13.70
CA GLY A 49 -9.48 2.35 -14.24
C GLY A 49 -9.86 2.78 -15.66
N GLN A 50 -8.95 3.43 -16.40
CA GLN A 50 -9.20 4.04 -17.70
C GLN A 50 -9.04 3.04 -18.84
N SER A 51 -8.52 1.84 -18.56
CA SER A 51 -8.30 0.84 -19.60
C SER A 51 -8.41 -0.57 -19.05
N ASN A 52 -9.27 -1.42 -19.64
CA ASN A 52 -9.16 -2.89 -19.51
C ASN A 52 -7.89 -3.42 -20.22
N LYS A 53 -6.86 -2.60 -20.38
CA LYS A 53 -5.70 -2.88 -21.21
C LYS A 53 -4.58 -3.44 -20.36
N SER A 54 -4.04 -4.55 -20.82
CA SER A 54 -2.90 -5.21 -20.22
C SER A 54 -1.62 -4.42 -20.48
N PHE A 55 -0.57 -4.66 -19.69
CA PHE A 55 0.78 -4.14 -19.95
C PHE A 55 1.24 -4.33 -21.41
N CYS A 56 0.79 -5.40 -22.05
CA CYS A 56 1.17 -5.81 -23.39
C CYS A 56 0.42 -5.08 -24.51
N ASP A 57 -0.53 -4.21 -24.16
CA ASP A 57 -1.39 -3.53 -25.14
C ASP A 57 -0.78 -2.22 -25.66
N ASP A 58 0.52 -2.00 -25.38
CA ASP A 58 1.41 -0.93 -25.90
C ASP A 58 0.77 0.46 -25.88
N VAL A 59 0.63 1.04 -24.68
CA VAL A 59 0.03 2.36 -24.49
C VAL A 59 0.90 3.22 -23.59
N ASP A 60 1.41 4.34 -24.13
CA ASP A 60 2.03 5.42 -23.33
C ASP A 60 0.96 6.01 -22.40
N LEU A 61 0.85 5.46 -21.19
CA LEU A 61 -0.13 5.87 -20.19
C LEU A 61 0.55 6.06 -18.83
N ASN A 62 0.03 7.00 -18.06
CA ASN A 62 0.36 7.14 -16.65
C ASN A 62 -0.44 6.13 -15.81
N GLY A 63 0.20 5.56 -14.79
CA GLY A 63 -0.43 4.72 -13.78
C GLY A 63 0.34 3.44 -13.49
N VAL A 64 -0.27 2.57 -12.69
CA VAL A 64 0.29 1.29 -12.27
C VAL A 64 -0.70 0.16 -12.53
N LEU A 65 -0.16 -1.01 -12.86
CA LEU A 65 -0.87 -2.28 -13.05
C LEU A 65 -0.46 -3.22 -11.92
N ILE A 66 -1.43 -3.93 -11.34
CA ILE A 66 -1.19 -4.93 -10.31
C ILE A 66 -1.43 -6.32 -10.89
N TYR A 67 -0.42 -7.17 -10.77
CA TYR A 67 -0.47 -8.59 -11.12
C TYR A 67 -0.24 -9.44 -9.87
N GLN A 68 -0.90 -10.59 -9.78
CA GLN A 68 -0.61 -11.62 -8.79
C GLN A 68 0.29 -12.69 -9.40
N ASN A 69 1.35 -13.07 -8.70
CA ASN A 69 2.24 -14.16 -9.11
C ASN A 69 1.46 -15.50 -9.20
N ARG A 70 1.80 -16.33 -10.19
CA ARG A 70 1.06 -17.59 -10.46
C ARG A 70 1.40 -18.74 -9.50
N ILE A 71 2.61 -18.70 -8.94
CA ILE A 71 3.19 -19.76 -8.11
C ILE A 71 2.96 -19.41 -6.64
N ASP A 72 3.48 -18.28 -6.19
CA ASP A 72 3.27 -17.78 -4.83
C ASP A 72 2.20 -16.69 -4.83
N LYS A 73 1.00 -17.06 -4.37
CA LYS A 73 -0.15 -16.17 -4.31
C LYS A 73 0.00 -15.01 -3.32
N LYS A 74 0.99 -15.07 -2.42
CA LYS A 74 1.34 -14.00 -1.47
C LYS A 74 2.23 -12.93 -2.10
N ILE A 75 2.65 -13.11 -3.35
CA ILE A 75 3.49 -12.17 -4.09
C ILE A 75 2.67 -11.52 -5.21
N GLY A 76 2.85 -10.22 -5.34
CA GLY A 76 2.31 -9.40 -6.42
C GLY A 76 3.40 -8.63 -7.13
N TYR A 77 3.05 -8.11 -8.30
CA TYR A 77 3.89 -7.21 -9.07
C TYR A 77 3.14 -5.91 -9.31
N ARG A 78 3.73 -4.80 -8.87
CA ARG A 78 3.30 -3.43 -9.20
C ARG A 78 4.13 -2.95 -10.37
N ILE A 79 3.52 -2.84 -11.54
CA ILE A 79 4.20 -2.50 -12.79
C ILE A 79 3.77 -1.10 -13.23
N TYR A 80 4.74 -0.22 -13.48
CA TYR A 80 4.47 1.08 -14.06
C TYR A 80 4.04 0.94 -15.51
N LYS A 81 3.02 1.70 -15.91
CA LYS A 81 2.60 1.79 -17.31
C LYS A 81 3.63 2.54 -18.15
N ASP A 82 4.30 3.54 -17.58
CA ASP A 82 5.44 4.21 -18.21
C ASP A 82 6.73 3.40 -17.95
N THR A 83 7.08 2.57 -18.93
CA THR A 83 8.30 1.74 -18.92
C THR A 83 9.56 2.49 -19.35
N LYS A 84 9.42 3.74 -19.80
CA LYS A 84 10.56 4.59 -20.22
C LYS A 84 11.04 5.47 -19.07
N ALA A 85 10.18 5.77 -18.11
CA ALA A 85 10.54 6.52 -16.91
C ALA A 85 11.62 5.80 -16.09
N VAL A 86 12.53 6.60 -15.52
CA VAL A 86 13.58 6.10 -14.62
C VAL A 86 13.00 6.01 -13.22
N HIS A 87 12.78 4.77 -12.75
CA HIS A 87 12.25 4.49 -11.43
C HIS A 87 13.39 4.17 -10.46
N LYS A 88 13.35 4.76 -9.26
CA LYS A 88 14.37 4.56 -8.20
C LYS A 88 13.93 3.54 -7.14
N ASP A 89 13.11 2.58 -7.54
CA ASP A 89 12.57 1.57 -6.62
C ASP A 89 13.66 0.78 -5.93
N ASN A 90 14.73 0.41 -6.63
CA ASN A 90 15.87 -0.32 -6.07
C ASN A 90 16.47 0.38 -4.82
N ILE A 91 16.60 1.71 -4.83
CA ILE A 91 17.14 2.48 -3.70
C ILE A 91 16.15 2.45 -2.52
N MET A 92 14.87 2.72 -2.78
CA MET A 92 13.84 2.70 -1.75
C MET A 92 13.68 1.31 -1.13
N ILE A 93 13.61 0.27 -1.96
CA ILE A 93 13.43 -1.12 -1.54
C ILE A 93 14.63 -1.59 -0.72
N GLU A 94 15.85 -1.25 -1.12
CA GLU A 94 17.04 -1.60 -0.34
C GLU A 94 16.94 -1.08 1.10
N GLU A 95 16.54 0.18 1.27
CA GLU A 95 16.40 0.80 2.59
C GLU A 95 15.21 0.25 3.40
N LEU A 96 14.12 -0.12 2.74
CA LEU A 96 12.98 -0.79 3.37
C LEU A 96 13.34 -2.20 3.84
N VAL A 97 13.96 -3.02 2.99
CA VAL A 97 14.37 -4.39 3.33
C VAL A 97 15.36 -4.40 4.48
N LYS A 98 16.32 -3.45 4.53
CA LYS A 98 17.24 -3.29 5.66
C LYS A 98 16.51 -3.02 6.99
N ARG A 99 15.38 -2.31 6.95
CA ARG A 99 14.60 -1.93 8.15
C ARG A 99 13.52 -2.96 8.52
N GLN A 100 13.10 -3.82 7.59
CA GLN A 100 12.05 -4.82 7.81
C GLN A 100 12.19 -5.63 9.13
N PRO A 101 13.39 -6.04 9.60
CA PRO A 101 13.51 -6.78 10.86
C PRO A 101 13.01 -6.02 12.11
N LYS A 102 12.90 -4.69 12.04
CA LYS A 102 12.38 -3.84 13.12
C LYS A 102 10.90 -3.49 12.95
N ILE A 103 10.29 -3.87 11.84
CA ILE A 103 8.92 -3.51 11.45
C ILE A 103 8.03 -4.74 11.58
N LYS A 104 6.97 -4.63 12.38
CA LYS A 104 6.04 -5.74 12.68
C LYS A 104 4.68 -5.56 12.03
N HIS A 105 4.27 -4.31 11.79
CA HIS A 105 2.92 -3.97 11.33
C HIS A 105 2.86 -3.67 9.83
N SER A 106 3.98 -3.74 9.11
CA SER A 106 4.05 -3.54 7.66
C SER A 106 4.93 -4.58 6.98
N LEU A 107 4.57 -4.92 5.75
CA LEU A 107 5.38 -5.75 4.86
C LEU A 107 5.80 -4.87 3.67
N PHE A 108 7.09 -4.83 3.39
CA PHE A 108 7.63 -4.00 2.32
C PHE A 108 7.79 -4.76 1.01
N PRO A 109 7.90 -4.04 -0.12
CA PRO A 109 8.41 -4.62 -1.36
C PRO A 109 9.80 -5.22 -1.14
N THR A 110 10.10 -6.31 -1.84
CA THR A 110 11.31 -7.12 -1.64
C THR A 110 12.25 -7.14 -2.84
N GLY A 111 11.79 -6.63 -3.98
CA GLY A 111 12.55 -6.71 -5.22
C GLY A 111 12.04 -5.76 -6.30
N VAL A 112 12.83 -5.64 -7.36
CA VAL A 112 12.47 -4.90 -8.57
C VAL A 112 12.05 -5.86 -9.66
N VAL A 113 11.09 -5.44 -10.47
CA VAL A 113 10.73 -6.11 -11.73
C VAL A 113 11.45 -5.39 -12.85
N THR A 114 12.19 -6.13 -13.67
CA THR A 114 12.95 -5.55 -14.78
C THR A 114 12.48 -6.09 -16.13
N LEU A 115 12.59 -5.24 -17.16
CA LEU A 115 12.38 -5.59 -18.56
C LEU A 115 13.62 -5.19 -19.35
N ASP A 116 14.29 -6.17 -19.95
CA ASP A 116 15.55 -5.97 -20.68
C ASP A 116 16.58 -5.17 -19.84
N GLY A 117 16.65 -5.46 -18.54
CA GLY A 117 17.56 -4.83 -17.57
C GLY A 117 17.12 -3.45 -17.04
N ARG A 118 15.94 -2.94 -17.43
CA ARG A 118 15.39 -1.68 -16.90
C ARG A 118 14.33 -1.95 -15.85
N VAL A 119 14.36 -1.21 -14.74
CA VAL A 119 13.30 -1.28 -13.71
C VAL A 119 11.98 -0.78 -14.28
N ILE A 120 10.96 -1.62 -14.23
CA ILE A 120 9.59 -1.31 -14.65
C ILE A 120 8.57 -1.48 -13.51
N GLY A 121 9.03 -1.83 -12.31
CA GLY A 121 8.14 -2.04 -11.18
C GLY A 121 8.78 -2.75 -10.00
N GLN A 122 7.92 -3.27 -9.12
CA GLN A 122 8.28 -3.81 -7.81
C GLN A 122 7.66 -5.20 -7.59
N GLU A 123 8.39 -6.09 -6.92
CA GLU A 123 7.85 -7.26 -6.24
C GLU A 123 7.28 -6.81 -4.89
N ILE A 124 5.97 -6.98 -4.69
CA ILE A 124 5.23 -6.51 -3.52
C ILE A 124 4.54 -7.66 -2.77
N PRO A 125 4.28 -7.52 -1.46
CA PRO A 125 3.33 -8.39 -0.77
C PRO A 125 1.95 -8.31 -1.42
N PHE A 126 1.30 -9.46 -1.60
CA PHE A 126 -0.06 -9.56 -2.11
C PHE A 126 -1.00 -10.11 -1.05
N PHE A 127 -2.05 -9.36 -0.77
CA PHE A 127 -3.07 -9.71 0.21
C PHE A 127 -4.29 -10.28 -0.50
N ASP A 128 -4.32 -11.62 -0.63
CA ASP A 128 -5.48 -12.33 -1.15
C ASP A 128 -6.74 -11.97 -0.33
N ASN A 129 -7.84 -11.68 -1.04
CA ASN A 129 -9.13 -11.33 -0.44
C ASN A 129 -9.12 -10.06 0.45
N ALA A 130 -8.24 -9.09 0.20
CA ALA A 130 -8.29 -7.78 0.84
C ALA A 130 -8.96 -6.73 -0.08
N ILE A 131 -9.49 -5.65 0.51
CA ILE A 131 -9.98 -4.48 -0.23
C ILE A 131 -9.40 -3.21 0.39
N THR A 132 -9.27 -2.13 -0.39
CA THR A 132 -8.78 -0.85 0.17
C THR A 132 -9.79 -0.27 1.16
N LEU A 133 -9.36 0.60 2.08
CA LEU A 133 -10.29 1.29 2.99
C LEU A 133 -11.31 2.14 2.22
N SER A 134 -10.91 2.72 1.09
CA SER A 134 -11.82 3.42 0.19
C SER A 134 -12.92 2.50 -0.36
N GLU A 135 -12.55 1.31 -0.85
CA GLU A 135 -13.51 0.31 -1.31
C GLU A 135 -14.40 -0.20 -0.17
N PHE A 136 -13.82 -0.44 1.01
CA PHE A 136 -14.56 -0.81 2.21
C PHE A 136 -15.63 0.25 2.54
N CYS A 137 -15.27 1.53 2.49
CA CYS A 137 -16.21 2.62 2.74
C CYS A 137 -17.36 2.67 1.72
N ASN A 138 -17.07 2.40 0.45
CA ASN A 138 -18.07 2.48 -0.61
C ASN A 138 -18.99 1.25 -0.66
N LYS A 139 -18.44 0.05 -0.40
CA LYS A 139 -19.14 -1.23 -0.60
C LYS A 139 -19.79 -1.78 0.67
N VAL A 140 -19.22 -1.50 1.86
CA VAL A 140 -19.58 -2.20 3.10
C VAL A 140 -20.31 -1.31 4.10
N ILE A 141 -19.86 -0.06 4.30
CA ILE A 141 -20.39 0.82 5.37
C ILE A 141 -21.89 1.13 5.22
N ASN A 142 -22.46 1.01 4.01
CA ASN A 142 -23.83 1.44 3.72
C ASN A 142 -24.96 0.59 4.35
N LYS A 143 -24.70 -0.43 5.19
CA LYS A 143 -25.80 -1.27 5.72
C LYS A 143 -25.82 -1.57 7.22
N THR A 144 -24.70 -1.65 7.95
CA THR A 144 -24.73 -2.17 9.35
C THR A 144 -23.53 -1.79 10.24
N THR A 145 -22.56 -1.03 9.76
CA THR A 145 -21.28 -0.88 10.46
C THR A 145 -21.35 0.11 11.62
N SER A 146 -20.92 -0.32 12.81
CA SER A 146 -20.88 0.53 14.02
C SER A 146 -19.87 1.67 13.86
N PRO A 147 -20.18 2.91 14.33
CA PRO A 147 -19.21 3.99 14.48
C PRO A 147 -17.90 3.58 15.18
N LYS A 148 -17.96 2.60 16.09
CA LYS A 148 -16.79 2.09 16.80
C LYS A 148 -15.79 1.35 15.91
N GLU A 149 -16.21 0.85 14.75
CA GLU A 149 -15.26 0.23 13.80
C GLU A 149 -14.31 1.27 13.20
N ALA A 150 -14.73 2.53 13.03
CA ALA A 150 -13.83 3.60 12.60
C ALA A 150 -12.69 3.83 13.58
N ILE A 151 -12.98 3.80 14.89
CA ILE A 151 -11.98 3.92 15.95
C ILE A 151 -10.97 2.79 15.87
N LYS A 152 -11.41 1.54 15.68
CA LYS A 152 -10.50 0.39 15.52
C LYS A 152 -9.58 0.57 14.32
N ILE A 153 -10.14 0.99 13.18
CA ILE A 153 -9.36 1.28 11.96
C ILE A 153 -8.31 2.37 12.24
N HIS A 154 -8.69 3.45 12.91
CA HIS A 154 -7.77 4.54 13.24
C HIS A 154 -6.62 4.10 14.13
N LEU A 155 -6.89 3.26 15.13
CA LEU A 155 -5.87 2.71 16.02
C LEU A 155 -4.90 1.79 15.25
N GLU A 156 -5.39 0.98 14.32
CA GLU A 156 -4.51 0.14 13.48
C GLU A 156 -3.64 0.98 12.54
N ILE A 157 -4.20 2.02 11.91
CA ILE A 157 -3.42 2.97 11.09
C ILE A 157 -2.37 3.69 11.95
N LEU A 158 -2.74 4.16 13.14
CA LEU A 158 -1.82 4.81 14.07
C LEU A 158 -0.65 3.89 14.41
N LYS A 159 -0.90 2.63 14.75
CA LYS A 159 0.16 1.64 15.05
C LYS A 159 1.14 1.51 13.90
N ILE A 160 0.64 1.36 12.67
CA ILE A 160 1.47 1.25 11.46
C ILE A 160 2.30 2.52 11.26
N MET A 161 1.64 3.68 11.21
CA MET A 161 2.30 4.95 10.88
C MET A 161 3.32 5.37 11.96
N ARG A 162 3.01 5.15 13.24
CA ARG A 162 3.91 5.40 14.36
C ARG A 162 5.15 4.49 14.29
N GLU A 163 4.97 3.19 14.06
CA GLU A 163 6.10 2.24 13.95
C GLU A 163 7.06 2.64 12.82
N LEU A 164 6.52 3.03 11.65
CA LEU A 164 7.35 3.50 10.53
C LEU A 164 8.12 4.77 10.90
N TYR A 165 7.44 5.76 11.50
CA TYR A 165 8.05 7.02 11.90
C TYR A 165 9.16 6.84 12.93
N GLU A 166 8.95 5.99 13.94
CA GLU A 166 9.94 5.67 14.97
C GLU A 166 11.18 4.94 14.41
N ASN A 167 11.02 4.26 13.27
CA ASN A 167 12.10 3.57 12.56
C ASN A 167 12.69 4.40 11.40
N GLY A 168 12.42 5.72 11.36
CA GLY A 168 12.98 6.63 10.37
C GLY A 168 12.42 6.42 8.97
N ILE A 169 11.22 5.85 8.82
CA ILE A 169 10.51 5.69 7.55
C ILE A 169 9.33 6.66 7.53
N TYR A 170 9.48 7.75 6.79
CA TYR A 170 8.45 8.79 6.71
C TYR A 170 7.60 8.61 5.45
N TYR A 171 6.42 8.03 5.63
CA TYR A 171 5.45 7.81 4.56
C TYR A 171 4.55 9.04 4.37
N LEU A 172 4.70 9.72 3.23
CA LEU A 172 4.11 11.04 2.97
C LEU A 172 2.77 10.99 2.24
N ASP A 173 2.28 9.79 1.91
CA ASP A 173 1.09 9.55 1.09
C ASP A 173 0.01 8.76 1.85
N GLY A 174 -0.19 9.11 3.12
CA GLY A 174 -1.20 8.50 3.97
C GLY A 174 -2.62 8.81 3.51
N HIS A 175 -3.19 8.02 2.61
CA HIS A 175 -4.57 8.14 2.17
C HIS A 175 -5.30 6.80 2.16
N ASN A 176 -6.63 6.80 2.22
CA ASN A 176 -7.44 5.58 2.40
C ASN A 176 -7.30 4.51 1.29
N ASN A 177 -6.78 4.83 0.10
CA ASN A 177 -6.46 3.81 -0.91
C ASN A 177 -5.17 3.03 -0.59
N ASN A 178 -4.26 3.58 0.24
CA ASN A 178 -2.96 2.96 0.57
C ASN A 178 -3.03 2.07 1.80
N PHE A 179 -4.24 1.84 2.31
CA PHE A 179 -4.50 0.91 3.39
C PHE A 179 -5.55 -0.10 2.94
N MET A 180 -5.33 -1.37 3.25
CA MET A 180 -6.25 -2.45 2.95
C MET A 180 -6.79 -3.07 4.23
N VAL A 181 -8.09 -3.37 4.23
CA VAL A 181 -8.73 -4.22 5.23
C VAL A 181 -8.45 -5.67 4.86
N LEU A 182 -7.83 -6.42 5.78
CA LEU A 182 -7.57 -7.83 5.58
C LEU A 182 -8.75 -8.67 6.07
N LYS A 183 -9.06 -9.74 5.33
CA LYS A 183 -10.03 -10.74 5.75
C LYS A 183 -9.46 -11.55 6.91
N GLY A 184 -10.16 -11.60 8.06
CA GLY A 184 -9.81 -12.54 9.13
C GLY A 184 -10.11 -13.98 8.72
N ASP A 185 -9.37 -14.94 9.28
CA ASP A 185 -9.65 -16.36 9.10
C ASP A 185 -11.08 -16.66 9.57
N ASN A 186 -12.01 -16.85 8.61
CA ASN A 186 -13.45 -17.15 8.77
C ASN A 186 -14.48 -15.99 8.73
N HIS A 187 -14.14 -14.76 8.34
CA HIS A 187 -15.14 -13.67 8.18
C HIS A 187 -15.14 -13.07 6.78
N ASN A 188 -16.29 -12.83 6.16
CA ASN A 188 -16.35 -12.20 4.83
C ASN A 188 -16.26 -10.69 4.99
N ILE A 189 -15.28 -9.99 4.41
CA ILE A 189 -15.16 -8.50 4.54
C ILE A 189 -16.50 -7.75 4.30
N THR A 190 -17.41 -8.32 3.52
CA THR A 190 -18.76 -7.82 3.25
C THR A 190 -19.74 -7.85 4.43
N ASP A 191 -19.46 -8.56 5.52
CA ASP A 191 -20.32 -8.62 6.72
C ASP A 191 -20.12 -7.41 7.66
N GLY A 192 -19.11 -6.58 7.40
CA GLY A 192 -18.95 -5.26 8.02
C GLY A 192 -18.69 -5.29 9.52
N THR A 193 -18.28 -6.44 10.06
CA THR A 193 -17.97 -6.65 11.47
C THR A 193 -16.58 -7.27 11.62
N ASN A 194 -15.85 -6.90 12.68
CA ASN A 194 -14.55 -7.46 13.06
C ASN A 194 -13.38 -7.13 12.12
N ILE A 195 -13.15 -5.83 11.88
CA ILE A 195 -11.89 -5.38 11.26
C ILE A 195 -10.79 -5.48 12.31
N ASN A 196 -9.98 -6.54 12.22
CA ASN A 196 -8.90 -6.79 13.17
C ASN A 196 -7.52 -6.51 12.59
N MET A 197 -7.39 -6.32 11.28
CA MET A 197 -6.09 -6.15 10.63
C MET A 197 -6.18 -5.21 9.43
N ILE A 198 -5.23 -4.27 9.39
CA ILE A 198 -5.00 -3.36 8.27
C ILE A 198 -3.57 -3.60 7.76
N ALA A 199 -3.40 -3.56 6.44
CA ALA A 199 -2.09 -3.52 5.81
C ALA A 199 -1.89 -2.19 5.08
N MET A 200 -0.68 -1.64 5.14
CA MET A 200 -0.28 -0.54 4.27
C MET A 200 0.29 -1.08 2.96
N ILE A 201 -0.01 -0.42 1.85
CA ILE A 201 0.43 -0.78 0.50
C ILE A 201 0.91 0.47 -0.25
N ASP A 202 1.34 0.29 -1.50
CA ASP A 202 1.72 1.37 -2.42
C ASP A 202 2.91 2.22 -1.90
N TYR A 203 4.07 1.58 -1.81
CA TYR A 203 5.33 2.23 -1.49
C TYR A 203 5.94 2.81 -2.77
N SER A 204 6.12 4.14 -2.80
CA SER A 204 6.65 4.84 -3.99
C SER A 204 7.81 5.76 -3.59
N PRO A 205 8.94 5.78 -4.32
CA PRO A 205 10.13 6.54 -3.94
C PRO A 205 9.91 8.06 -3.75
N GLU A 206 8.93 8.63 -4.45
CA GLU A 206 8.55 10.05 -4.35
C GLU A 206 7.77 10.39 -3.07
N ASN A 207 7.26 9.37 -2.38
CA ASN A 207 6.37 9.51 -1.22
C ASN A 207 6.98 8.92 0.06
N ILE A 208 8.25 8.51 0.03
CA ILE A 208 8.95 7.95 1.18
C ILE A 208 10.26 8.69 1.38
N VAL A 209 10.51 9.06 2.63
CA VAL A 209 11.76 9.70 3.04
C VAL A 209 12.34 8.94 4.23
N PHE A 210 13.66 8.79 4.24
CA PHE A 210 14.37 8.07 5.29
C PHE A 210 15.19 9.02 6.14
N ASP A 211 15.13 8.84 7.47
CA ASP A 211 15.95 9.43 8.55
C ASP A 211 15.92 10.98 8.68
N GLU A 212 15.72 11.74 7.60
CA GLU A 212 15.68 13.19 7.58
C GLU A 212 14.29 13.72 7.20
N LEU A 213 13.58 14.24 8.20
CA LEU A 213 12.26 14.85 8.02
C LEU A 213 12.30 16.36 8.29
N ASP A 214 12.30 17.15 7.22
CA ASP A 214 12.10 18.59 7.34
C ASP A 214 10.65 18.94 7.74
N GLU A 215 10.46 20.16 8.23
CA GLU A 215 9.14 20.64 8.70
C GLU A 215 8.07 20.61 7.61
N TYR A 216 8.43 20.83 6.34
CA TYR A 216 7.48 20.76 5.23
C TYR A 216 6.98 19.33 5.00
N LYS A 217 7.89 18.36 4.96
CA LYS A 217 7.55 16.94 4.81
C LYS A 217 6.80 16.42 6.04
N LYS A 218 7.21 16.83 7.25
CA LYS A 218 6.51 16.51 8.50
C LYS A 218 5.06 16.98 8.45
N LYS A 219 4.84 18.24 8.06
CA LYS A 219 3.51 18.79 7.85
C LYS A 219 2.73 17.99 6.81
N ARG A 220 3.33 17.68 5.65
CA ARG A 220 2.69 16.88 4.60
C ARG A 220 2.26 15.49 5.09
N LEU A 221 3.11 14.80 5.86
CA LEU A 221 2.79 13.49 6.44
C LEU A 221 1.48 13.53 7.24
N PHE A 222 1.39 14.46 8.20
CA PHE A 222 0.21 14.56 9.07
C PHE A 222 -1.00 15.11 8.32
N GLU A 223 -0.83 16.09 7.42
CA GLU A 223 -1.92 16.62 6.61
C GLU A 223 -2.51 15.58 5.66
N CYS A 224 -1.68 14.77 4.99
CA CYS A 224 -2.17 13.71 4.14
C CYS A 224 -2.97 12.69 4.94
N LEU A 225 -2.36 12.17 6.02
CA LEU A 225 -2.99 11.17 6.89
C LEU A 225 -4.35 11.65 7.43
N ARG A 226 -4.41 12.90 7.90
CA ARG A 226 -5.64 13.51 8.38
C ARG A 226 -6.67 13.65 7.26
N ASN A 227 -6.32 14.37 6.19
CA ASN A 227 -7.28 14.88 5.23
C ASN A 227 -7.75 13.80 4.25
N TYR A 228 -6.86 12.90 3.85
CA TYR A 228 -7.13 11.88 2.83
C TYR A 228 -7.37 10.48 3.42
N CYS A 229 -7.23 10.32 4.75
CA CYS A 229 -7.59 9.08 5.43
C CYS A 229 -8.59 9.32 6.56
N LEU A 230 -8.15 9.80 7.72
CA LEU A 230 -8.92 9.77 8.96
C LEU A 230 -10.21 10.61 8.90
N SER A 231 -10.15 11.81 8.33
CA SER A 231 -11.31 12.69 8.17
C SER A 231 -12.36 12.09 7.22
N ILE A 232 -11.91 11.45 6.14
CA ILE A 232 -12.80 10.77 5.19
C ILE A 232 -13.46 9.57 5.86
N LEU A 233 -12.70 8.76 6.60
CA LEU A 233 -13.24 7.64 7.36
C LEU A 233 -14.31 8.14 8.34
N ASN A 234 -14.01 9.14 9.17
CA ASN A 234 -15.01 9.68 10.09
C ASN A 234 -16.30 10.16 9.41
N TYR A 235 -16.17 10.83 8.27
CA TYR A 235 -17.31 11.26 7.49
C TYR A 235 -18.14 10.07 6.98
N ARG A 236 -17.47 9.05 6.42
CA ARG A 236 -18.12 7.87 5.83
C ARG A 236 -18.81 6.99 6.88
N PHE A 237 -18.19 6.82 8.05
CA PHE A 237 -18.79 6.14 9.20
C PHE A 237 -19.84 6.99 9.94
N GLY A 238 -20.09 8.23 9.49
CA GLY A 238 -21.09 9.12 10.08
C GLY A 238 -20.72 9.66 11.46
N ILE A 239 -19.52 9.39 11.96
CA ILE A 239 -19.14 9.74 13.33
C ILE A 239 -18.95 11.24 13.50
N ASN A 240 -18.66 11.98 12.42
CA ASN A 240 -18.61 13.45 12.43
C ASN A 240 -19.90 14.11 12.94
N LYS A 241 -21.06 13.43 12.83
CA LYS A 241 -22.33 13.95 13.38
C LYS A 241 -22.39 13.89 14.91
N ILE A 242 -21.53 13.09 15.53
CA ILE A 242 -21.49 12.84 16.97
C ILE A 242 -20.30 13.57 17.60
N VAL A 243 -19.11 13.44 17.00
CA VAL A 243 -17.85 13.97 17.56
C VAL A 243 -17.35 15.24 16.88
N GLY A 244 -18.03 15.72 15.83
CA GLY A 244 -17.57 16.85 15.02
C GLY A 244 -16.47 16.46 14.01
N PRO A 245 -15.91 17.44 13.27
CA PRO A 245 -14.87 17.19 12.27
C PRO A 245 -13.56 16.68 12.89
N PHE A 246 -12.79 15.89 12.16
CA PHE A 246 -11.50 15.36 12.65
C PHE A 246 -10.51 16.52 12.97
N PRO A 247 -10.00 16.64 14.22
CA PRO A 247 -9.09 17.71 14.61
C PRO A 247 -7.76 17.71 13.84
N TYR A 248 -7.02 18.82 13.90
CA TYR A 248 -5.63 18.85 13.44
C TYR A 248 -4.70 18.21 14.47
N PHE A 249 -3.61 17.60 13.99
CA PHE A 249 -2.55 17.02 14.80
C PHE A 249 -1.22 17.12 14.05
N TYR A 250 -0.13 17.18 14.82
CA TYR A 250 1.25 17.35 14.36
C TYR A 250 2.22 16.37 15.03
N SER A 251 1.68 15.43 15.80
CA SER A 251 2.39 14.28 16.36
C SER A 251 1.49 13.04 16.42
N PHE A 252 2.09 11.87 16.58
CA PHE A 252 1.33 10.64 16.78
C PHE A 252 0.69 10.54 18.17
N ASP A 253 1.25 11.22 19.18
CA ASP A 253 0.67 11.29 20.53
C ASP A 253 -0.62 12.11 20.52
N GLU A 254 -0.61 13.28 19.85
CA GLU A 254 -1.83 14.07 19.63
C GLU A 254 -2.89 13.27 18.86
N LEU A 255 -2.48 12.52 17.83
CA LEU A 255 -3.39 11.66 17.08
C LEU A 255 -4.03 10.58 17.99
N GLU A 256 -3.24 9.95 18.85
CA GLU A 256 -3.74 8.95 19.79
C GLU A 256 -4.76 9.54 20.76
N GLU A 257 -4.46 10.69 21.38
CA GLU A 257 -5.37 11.40 22.26
C GLU A 257 -6.70 11.73 21.57
N ILE A 258 -6.65 12.23 20.34
CA ILE A 258 -7.84 12.52 19.53
C ILE A 258 -8.68 11.25 19.29
N ILE A 259 -8.05 10.13 18.94
CA ILE A 259 -8.78 8.88 18.68
C ILE A 259 -9.46 8.38 19.95
N LEU A 260 -8.76 8.41 21.09
CA LEU A 260 -9.30 7.98 22.38
C LEU A 260 -10.43 8.89 22.88
N GLU A 261 -10.32 10.19 22.68
CA GLU A 261 -11.40 11.14 22.98
C GLU A 261 -12.66 10.84 22.14
N GLN A 262 -12.50 10.60 20.84
CA GLN A 262 -13.62 10.23 19.97
C GLN A 262 -14.29 8.92 20.42
N ASP A 263 -13.52 7.89 20.82
CA ASP A 263 -14.09 6.64 21.35
C ASP A 263 -14.89 6.86 22.64
N HIS A 264 -14.38 7.71 23.54
CA HIS A 264 -15.07 8.06 24.78
C HIS A 264 -16.41 8.75 24.51
N ILE A 265 -16.44 9.74 23.60
CA ILE A 265 -17.67 10.45 23.21
C ILE A 265 -18.67 9.49 22.55
N LEU A 266 -18.21 8.62 21.64
CA LEU A 266 -19.05 7.63 20.98
C LEU A 266 -19.65 6.64 21.98
N THR A 267 -18.85 6.16 22.94
CA THR A 267 -19.31 5.24 23.98
C THR A 267 -20.43 5.87 24.82
N LYS A 268 -20.24 7.11 25.27
CA LYS A 268 -21.25 7.84 26.05
C LYS A 268 -22.54 8.13 25.28
N THR A 269 -22.44 8.35 23.97
CA THR A 269 -23.58 8.74 23.13
C THR A 269 -24.39 7.54 22.67
N ILE A 270 -23.75 6.41 22.36
CA ILE A 270 -24.43 5.19 21.86
C ILE A 270 -25.14 4.41 22.98
N HIS A 271 -24.70 4.57 24.24
CA HIS A 271 -25.28 3.89 25.41
C HIS A 271 -26.37 4.73 26.12
N LYS A 272 -26.84 5.81 25.49
CA LYS A 272 -28.01 6.59 25.89
C LYS A 272 -29.15 6.35 24.93
#